data_AF-A0A0S2JGE6-F1
#
_entry.id   AF-A0A0S2JGE6-F1
#
_cell.length_a   1.000
_cell.length_b   1.000
_cell.length_c   1.000
_cell.angle_alpha   90.00
_cell.angle_beta   90.00
_cell.angle_gamma   90.00
#
_symmetry.space_group_name_H-M   'P 1'
#
loop_
_entity.id
_entity.type
_entity.pdbx_description
1 polymer ?
#
loop_
_entity_poly.entity_id
_entity_poly.type
_entity_poly.pdbx_seq_one_letter_code
_entity_poly.pdbx_strand_id
1 'polypeptide(L)'
;MKFLILPLLLLSSTAFAAEPLTKVEKGEVELLLAEAASKLLYLERDCGKPMDVEKFKELAKIKAFSEGYMTIEGISWERVKKKAHQGYGMLKIEAPLGELCDDYRAQIKGNYRFLKEI
;
A
#
# COMPACT_ATOMS: atom_id res chain seq x y z
N MET A 1 33.19 33.38 42.58
CA MET A 1 32.10 33.37 41.58
C MET A 1 32.05 31.98 40.96
N LYS A 2 30.88 31.34 40.93
CA LYS A 2 30.67 29.92 40.59
C LYS A 2 30.83 29.68 39.08
N PHE A 3 31.67 28.71 38.70
CA PHE A 3 31.76 28.20 37.33
C PHE A 3 30.57 27.26 37.06
N LEU A 4 29.70 27.66 36.13
CA LEU A 4 28.58 26.86 35.64
C LEU A 4 29.12 25.82 34.64
N ILE A 5 29.23 24.57 35.07
CA ILE A 5 29.44 23.43 34.18
C ILE A 5 28.06 23.07 33.62
N LEU A 6 27.83 23.34 32.33
CA LEU A 6 26.64 22.94 31.60
C LEU A 6 26.85 21.50 31.10
N PRO A 7 26.16 20.47 31.62
CA PRO A 7 26.22 19.15 31.02
C PRO A 7 25.38 19.19 29.75
N LEU A 8 26.04 19.14 28.58
CA LEU A 8 25.37 18.81 27.33
C LEU A 8 24.80 17.40 27.46
N LEU A 9 23.50 17.32 27.74
CA LEU A 9 22.74 16.08 27.65
C LEU A 9 22.80 15.61 26.20
N LEU A 10 23.49 14.48 26.00
CA LEU A 10 23.47 13.67 24.79
C LEU A 10 22.01 13.33 24.47
N LEU A 11 21.44 14.02 23.50
CA LEU A 11 20.22 13.59 22.83
C LEU A 11 20.57 12.32 22.06
N SER A 12 20.37 11.18 22.70
CA SER A 12 20.46 9.86 22.09
C SER A 12 19.40 9.77 20.99
N SER A 13 19.80 9.97 19.73
CA SER A 13 18.95 9.68 18.59
C SER A 13 18.74 8.17 18.53
N THR A 14 17.64 7.65 19.09
CA THR A 14 17.21 6.28 18.76
C THR A 14 16.72 6.30 17.31
N ALA A 15 17.64 6.07 16.38
CA ALA A 15 17.29 5.74 15.01
C ALA A 15 16.50 4.43 15.06
N PHE A 16 15.17 4.51 14.99
CA PHE A 16 14.33 3.35 14.74
C PHE A 16 14.64 2.86 13.33
N ALA A 17 15.61 1.97 13.21
CA ALA A 17 15.72 1.13 12.03
C ALA A 17 14.48 0.24 12.02
N ALA A 18 13.58 0.43 11.05
CA ALA A 18 12.42 -0.44 10.89
C ALA A 18 12.93 -1.88 10.75
N GLU A 19 12.52 -2.76 11.64
CA GLU A 19 12.89 -4.17 11.55
C GLU A 19 12.38 -4.74 10.22
N PRO A 20 13.18 -5.56 9.52
CA PRO A 20 12.75 -6.14 8.27
C PRO A 20 11.56 -7.08 8.51
N LEU A 21 10.57 -7.03 7.62
CA LEU A 21 9.39 -7.89 7.69
C LEU A 21 9.80 -9.38 7.79
N THR A 22 9.14 -10.10 8.69
CA THR A 22 9.22 -11.56 8.74
C THR A 22 8.67 -12.18 7.45
N LYS A 23 8.99 -13.45 7.20
CA LYS A 23 8.48 -14.16 6.01
C LYS A 23 6.95 -14.19 5.96
N VAL A 24 6.30 -14.25 7.12
CA VAL A 24 4.83 -14.26 7.24
C VAL A 24 4.28 -12.89 6.88
N GLU A 25 4.78 -11.83 7.52
CA GLU A 25 4.34 -10.46 7.24
C GLU A 25 4.59 -10.05 5.79
N LYS A 26 5.71 -10.46 5.18
CA LYS A 26 5.94 -10.27 3.73
C LYS A 26 4.81 -10.88 2.90
N GLY A 27 4.38 -12.09 3.23
CA GLY A 27 3.29 -12.76 2.53
C GLY A 27 1.95 -12.05 2.71
N GLU A 28 1.69 -11.53 3.91
CA GLU A 28 0.47 -10.78 4.21
C GLU A 28 0.44 -9.42 3.49
N VAL A 29 1.55 -8.67 3.54
CA VAL A 29 1.71 -7.43 2.78
C VAL A 29 1.55 -7.69 1.28
N GLU A 30 2.17 -8.75 0.75
CA GLU A 30 2.01 -9.12 -0.67
C GLU A 30 0.56 -9.43 -1.04
N LEU A 31 -0.19 -10.10 -0.15
CA LEU A 31 -1.62 -10.40 -0.35
C LEU A 31 -2.47 -9.12 -0.30
N LEU A 32 -2.25 -8.29 0.71
CA LEU A 32 -2.92 -7.00 0.90
C LEU A 32 -2.75 -6.11 -0.35
N LEU A 33 -1.51 -5.99 -0.83
CA LEU A 33 -1.20 -5.19 -2.00
C LEU A 33 -1.75 -5.81 -3.29
N ALA A 34 -1.79 -7.14 -3.39
CA ALA A 34 -2.38 -7.82 -4.53
C ALA A 34 -3.90 -7.62 -4.61
N GLU A 35 -4.60 -7.60 -3.47
CA GLU A 35 -6.03 -7.29 -3.41
C GLU A 35 -6.31 -5.83 -3.82
N ALA A 36 -5.50 -4.88 -3.35
CA ALA A 36 -5.62 -3.50 -3.80
C ALA A 36 -5.38 -3.36 -5.31
N ALA A 37 -4.35 -4.04 -5.83
CA ALA A 37 -4.03 -4.05 -7.25
C ALA A 37 -5.11 -4.72 -8.10
N SER A 38 -5.77 -5.78 -7.63
CA SER A 38 -6.85 -6.44 -8.41
C SER A 38 -8.04 -5.51 -8.61
N LYS A 39 -8.43 -4.75 -7.58
CA LYS A 39 -9.49 -3.73 -7.66
C LYS A 39 -9.12 -2.60 -8.60
N LEU A 40 -7.86 -2.17 -8.59
CA LEU A 40 -7.36 -1.16 -9.52
C LEU A 40 -7.33 -1.64 -10.97
N LEU A 41 -6.92 -2.90 -11.21
CA LEU A 41 -6.98 -3.51 -12.54
C LEU A 41 -8.42 -3.57 -13.07
N TYR A 42 -9.39 -3.88 -12.20
CA TYR A 42 -10.81 -3.85 -12.55
C TYR A 42 -11.26 -2.44 -12.94
N LEU A 43 -10.89 -1.43 -12.15
CA LEU A 43 -11.21 -0.04 -12.46
C LEU A 43 -10.58 0.45 -13.77
N GLU A 44 -9.36 0.02 -14.07
CA GLU A 44 -8.66 0.37 -15.30
C GLU A 44 -9.30 -0.27 -16.53
N ARG A 45 -9.58 -1.57 -16.45
CA ARG A 45 -9.99 -2.37 -17.61
C ARG A 45 -11.49 -2.32 -17.88
N ASP A 46 -12.30 -2.23 -16.83
CA ASP A 46 -13.75 -2.34 -16.92
C ASP A 46 -14.46 -1.01 -16.62
N CYS A 47 -13.80 -0.08 -15.91
CA CYS A 47 -14.42 1.18 -15.48
C CYS A 47 -13.80 2.43 -16.10
N GLY A 48 -12.86 2.26 -17.03
CA GLY A 48 -12.23 3.34 -17.79
C GLY A 48 -11.36 4.29 -16.96
N LYS A 49 -10.84 3.85 -15.81
CA LYS A 49 -10.00 4.68 -14.93
C LYS A 49 -8.53 4.25 -15.01
N PRO A 50 -7.67 4.93 -15.77
CA PRO A 50 -6.29 4.51 -15.97
C PRO A 50 -5.53 4.44 -14.65
N MET A 51 -4.69 3.41 -14.51
CA MET A 51 -3.85 3.24 -13.33
C MET A 51 -2.46 3.82 -13.58
N ASP A 52 -2.01 4.67 -12.67
CA ASP A 52 -0.60 5.06 -12.61
C ASP A 52 0.16 4.05 -11.74
N VAL A 53 1.05 3.30 -12.37
CA VAL A 53 1.82 2.21 -11.73
C VAL A 53 2.83 2.75 -10.72
N GLU A 54 3.44 3.90 -10.97
CA GLU A 54 4.39 4.50 -10.03
C GLU A 54 3.65 5.02 -8.81
N LYS A 55 2.55 5.74 -9.04
CA LYS A 55 1.66 6.18 -7.97
C LYS A 55 1.22 4.97 -7.16
N PHE A 56 0.75 3.88 -7.79
CA PHE A 56 0.33 2.67 -7.07
C PHE A 56 1.39 2.15 -6.09
N LYS A 57 2.68 2.13 -6.46
CA LYS A 57 3.75 1.69 -5.53
C LYS A 57 3.90 2.62 -4.33
N GLU A 58 3.70 3.92 -4.50
CA GLU A 58 3.67 4.87 -3.38
C GLU A 58 2.44 4.65 -2.51
N LEU A 59 1.26 4.47 -3.11
CA LEU A 59 0.03 4.19 -2.36
C LEU A 59 0.09 2.85 -1.64
N ALA A 60 0.79 1.87 -2.20
CA ALA A 60 1.02 0.56 -1.60
C ALA A 60 1.80 0.69 -0.29
N LYS A 61 2.80 1.59 -0.24
CA LYS A 61 3.49 1.91 1.03
C LYS A 61 2.49 2.45 2.05
N ILE A 62 1.72 3.46 1.66
CA ILE A 62 0.74 4.11 2.56
C ILE A 62 -0.31 3.10 3.04
N LYS A 63 -0.78 2.21 2.17
CA LYS A 63 -1.74 1.15 2.50
C LYS A 63 -1.14 0.16 3.50
N ALA A 64 0.08 -0.32 3.27
CA ALA A 64 0.75 -1.20 4.23
C ALA A 64 0.93 -0.52 5.61
N PHE A 65 1.34 0.76 5.62
CA PHE A 65 1.45 1.54 6.85
C PHE A 65 0.11 1.69 7.58
N SER A 66 -0.99 1.92 6.85
CA SER A 66 -2.32 2.04 7.45
C SER A 66 -2.81 0.74 8.11
N GLU A 67 -2.27 -0.41 7.68
CA GLU A 67 -2.55 -1.73 8.25
C GLU A 67 -1.56 -2.13 9.35
N GLY A 68 -0.67 -1.22 9.75
CA GLY A 68 0.29 -1.42 10.85
C GLY A 68 1.65 -1.97 10.43
N TYR A 69 1.91 -2.17 9.14
CA TYR A 69 3.24 -2.61 8.67
C TYR A 69 4.21 -1.43 8.61
N MET A 70 5.38 -1.58 9.22
CA MET A 70 6.39 -0.50 9.32
C MET A 70 7.30 -0.38 8.09
N THR A 71 7.19 -1.29 7.13
CA THR A 71 7.93 -1.22 5.85
C THR A 71 7.27 -2.15 4.84
N ILE A 72 7.59 -1.98 3.56
CA ILE A 72 7.28 -2.93 2.48
C ILE A 72 8.56 -3.49 1.84
N GLU A 73 9.72 -3.24 2.46
CA GLU A 73 11.00 -3.72 1.93
C GLU A 73 11.07 -5.26 1.91
N GLY A 74 11.59 -5.79 0.81
CA GLY A 74 11.77 -7.23 0.63
C GLY A 74 10.52 -8.00 0.23
N ILE A 75 9.41 -7.34 -0.11
CA ILE A 75 8.29 -8.00 -0.79
C ILE A 75 8.62 -8.32 -2.25
N SER A 76 7.97 -9.34 -2.79
CA SER A 76 8.05 -9.72 -4.20
C SER A 76 6.95 -9.04 -5.02
N TRP A 77 7.30 -7.98 -5.75
CA TRP A 77 6.37 -7.30 -6.66
C TRP A 77 5.83 -8.20 -7.78
N GLU A 78 6.62 -9.18 -8.23
CA GLU A 78 6.14 -10.18 -9.18
C GLU A 78 5.04 -11.08 -8.57
N ARG A 79 5.18 -11.43 -7.28
CA ARG A 79 4.15 -12.19 -6.56
C ARG A 79 2.89 -11.37 -6.36
N VAL A 80 3.02 -10.08 -6.02
CA VAL A 80 1.91 -9.12 -5.95
C VAL A 80 1.18 -9.05 -7.30
N LYS A 81 1.91 -8.81 -8.39
CA LYS A 81 1.35 -8.72 -9.74
C LYS A 81 0.61 -9.99 -10.15
N LYS A 82 1.23 -11.16 -9.95
CA LYS A 82 0.61 -12.46 -10.27
C LYS A 82 -0.71 -12.64 -9.51
N LYS A 83 -0.71 -12.39 -8.20
CA LYS A 83 -1.90 -12.52 -7.35
C LYS A 83 -2.97 -11.48 -7.71
N ALA A 84 -2.58 -10.26 -8.08
CA ALA A 84 -3.49 -9.22 -8.52
C ALA A 84 -4.26 -9.63 -9.78
N HIS A 85 -3.58 -10.22 -10.78
CA HIS A 85 -4.23 -10.74 -11.97
C HIS A 85 -5.17 -11.91 -11.67
N GLN A 86 -4.80 -12.80 -10.73
CA GLN A 86 -5.70 -13.87 -10.27
C GLN A 86 -6.94 -13.29 -9.59
N GLY A 87 -6.77 -12.32 -8.68
CA GLY A 87 -7.87 -11.62 -8.04
C GLY A 87 -8.77 -10.89 -9.03
N TYR A 88 -8.19 -10.24 -10.05
CA TYR A 88 -8.95 -9.62 -11.13
C TYR A 88 -9.78 -10.65 -11.91
N GLY A 89 -9.22 -11.83 -12.18
CA GLY A 89 -9.94 -12.93 -12.81
C GLY A 89 -11.17 -13.36 -12.00
N MET A 90 -11.04 -13.44 -10.67
CA MET A 90 -12.18 -13.72 -9.78
C MET A 90 -13.23 -12.60 -9.81
N LEU A 91 -12.80 -11.34 -9.75
CA LEU A 91 -13.70 -10.19 -9.86
C LEU A 91 -14.48 -10.18 -11.18
N LYS A 92 -13.88 -10.62 -12.28
CA LYS A 92 -14.57 -10.74 -13.58
C LYS A 92 -15.58 -11.88 -13.63
N ILE A 93 -15.43 -12.91 -12.80
CA ILE A 93 -16.44 -13.98 -12.67
C ILE A 93 -17.62 -13.48 -11.85
N GLU A 94 -17.35 -12.76 -10.76
CA GLU A 94 -18.37 -12.24 -9.85
C GLU A 94 -19.14 -11.04 -10.42
N ALA A 95 -18.42 -10.14 -11.11
CA ALA A 95 -18.94 -8.90 -11.66
C ALA A 95 -18.39 -8.70 -13.10
N PRO A 96 -18.97 -9.37 -14.11
CA PRO A 96 -18.45 -9.35 -15.47
C PRO A 96 -18.69 -8.04 -16.22
N LEU A 97 -19.64 -7.20 -15.82
CA LEU A 97 -20.09 -6.02 -16.58
C LEU A 97 -19.77 -4.68 -15.91
N GLY A 98 -18.86 -4.65 -14.94
CA GLY A 98 -18.48 -3.40 -14.26
C GLY A 98 -19.37 -3.06 -13.07
N GLU A 99 -20.09 -4.02 -12.50
CA GLU A 99 -21.03 -3.81 -11.41
C GLU A 99 -20.37 -3.22 -10.16
N LEU A 100 -19.06 -3.46 -9.97
CA LEU A 100 -18.28 -2.98 -8.84
C LEU A 100 -17.60 -1.62 -9.10
N CYS A 101 -17.82 -1.00 -10.27
CA CYS A 101 -17.12 0.23 -10.64
C CYS A 101 -17.36 1.38 -9.66
N ASP A 102 -18.60 1.61 -9.25
CA ASP A 102 -18.93 2.74 -8.37
C ASP A 102 -18.46 2.49 -6.93
N ASP A 103 -18.57 1.26 -6.45
CA ASP A 103 -18.07 0.85 -5.14
C ASP A 103 -16.55 1.01 -5.04
N TYR A 104 -15.80 0.52 -6.03
CA TYR A 104 -14.35 0.66 -6.05
C TYR A 104 -13.90 2.10 -6.28
N ARG A 105 -14.62 2.90 -7.07
CA ARG A 105 -14.36 4.35 -7.16
C ARG A 105 -14.55 5.04 -5.82
N ALA A 106 -15.60 4.70 -5.08
CA ALA A 106 -15.87 5.26 -3.76
C ALA A 106 -14.80 4.84 -2.74
N GLN A 107 -14.41 3.56 -2.72
CA GLN A 107 -13.33 3.06 -1.87
C GLN A 107 -11.99 3.74 -2.16
N ILE A 108 -11.70 4.04 -3.42
CA ILE A 108 -10.52 4.83 -3.80
C ILE A 108 -10.59 6.24 -3.21
N LYS A 109 -11.72 6.93 -3.34
CA LYS A 109 -11.86 8.29 -2.77
C LYS A 109 -11.81 8.30 -1.24
N GLY A 110 -12.34 7.26 -0.59
CA GLY A 110 -12.42 7.16 0.88
C GLY A 110 -11.12 6.68 1.55
N ASN A 111 -10.57 5.55 1.08
CA ASN A 111 -9.39 4.92 1.69
C ASN A 111 -8.07 5.53 1.19
N TYR A 112 -8.12 6.24 0.06
CA TYR A 112 -6.96 6.90 -0.51
C TYR A 112 -7.24 8.40 -0.71
N ARG A 113 -7.64 9.12 0.35
CA ARG A 113 -7.81 10.59 0.31
C ARG A 113 -6.60 11.35 -0.25
N PHE A 114 -5.41 10.73 -0.25
CA PHE A 114 -4.17 11.24 -0.83
C PHE A 114 -4.06 11.05 -2.35
N LEU A 115 -4.92 10.24 -2.96
CA LEU A 115 -5.18 10.29 -4.39
C LEU A 115 -5.90 11.60 -4.69
N LYS A 116 -5.15 12.67 -4.98
CA LYS A 116 -5.71 13.82 -5.70
C LYS A 116 -6.52 13.30 -6.87
N GLU A 117 -7.73 13.84 -7.02
CA GLU A 117 -8.52 13.67 -8.25
C GLU A 117 -7.59 14.03 -9.41
N ILE A 118 -7.35 13.06 -10.30
CA ILE A 118 -6.70 13.29 -11.59
C ILE A 118 -7.80 13.75 -12.53
#